data_AF-A0A6C0KMJ1-F1
#
_entry.id   AF-A0A6C0KMJ1-F1
#
_cell.length_a   1.000
_cell.length_b   1.000
_cell.length_c   1.000
_cell.angle_alpha   90.00
_cell.angle_beta   90.00
_cell.angle_gamma   90.00
#
_symmetry.space_group_name_H-M   'P 1'
#
loop_
_entity.id
_entity.type
_entity.pdbx_description
1 polymer ?
#
loop_
_entity_poly.entity_id
_entity_poly.type
_entity_poly.pdbx_seq_one_letter_code
_entity_poly.pdbx_strand_id
1 'polypeptide(L)'
;MGIGNEDLKLLLKYRQQFPNGKKCAVLGNCTFYGFENASKEEFKKLMNFDEVHTFDINGTPDYKLDLQEPLNEKFNNYYDWVLDVGTLYCCFDVVSVWKNVLNMLNETGCIWHQTNLVGHFGRGFWALSPSLFNEFYLSNKFEIIELNYLFKSGKNKELWQKIPSNCNYINNCDGQTLTFSSNNSTFRTGINNDSSLSCFVKRIQVVPFTKPIPEHYIKTNGI
;
A
#
# COMPACT_ATOMS: atom_id res chain seq x y z
N MET A 1 10.52 -4.32 -6.79
CA MET A 1 9.42 -4.45 -5.80
C MET A 1 9.91 -5.38 -4.72
N GLY A 2 9.72 -5.03 -3.45
CA GLY A 2 10.26 -5.85 -2.38
C GLY A 2 9.96 -5.34 -0.99
N ILE A 3 10.24 -6.20 -0.03
CA ILE A 3 10.07 -5.94 1.41
C ILE A 3 11.46 -5.85 2.01
N GLY A 4 11.80 -4.64 2.48
CA GLY A 4 13.02 -4.37 3.23
C GLY A 4 12.84 -4.49 4.76
N ASN A 5 13.87 -4.09 5.50
CA ASN A 5 13.85 -4.13 6.97
C ASN A 5 12.76 -3.29 7.61
N GLU A 6 12.61 -2.05 7.17
CA GLU A 6 11.64 -1.13 7.76
C GLU A 6 10.20 -1.52 7.38
N ASP A 7 10.02 -2.08 6.18
CA ASP A 7 8.74 -2.68 5.76
C ASP A 7 8.38 -3.87 6.65
N LEU A 8 9.33 -4.79 6.87
CA LEU A 8 9.10 -5.97 7.70
C LEU A 8 8.81 -5.59 9.17
N LYS A 9 9.54 -4.63 9.74
CA LYS A 9 9.25 -4.12 11.09
C LYS A 9 7.82 -3.60 11.20
N LEU A 10 7.38 -2.84 10.20
CA LEU A 10 6.04 -2.28 10.16
C LEU A 10 4.97 -3.38 10.02
N LEU A 11 5.19 -4.33 9.10
CA LEU A 11 4.32 -5.49 8.89
C LEU A 11 4.21 -6.38 10.13
N LEU A 12 5.31 -6.63 10.85
CA LEU A 12 5.30 -7.40 12.10
C LEU A 12 4.50 -6.70 13.20
N LYS A 13 4.62 -5.37 13.31
CA LYS A 13 3.78 -4.57 14.22
C LYS A 13 2.30 -4.73 13.87
N TYR A 14 1.93 -4.62 12.59
CA TYR A 14 0.54 -4.84 12.18
C TYR A 14 0.09 -6.27 12.43
N ARG A 15 0.97 -7.26 12.23
CA ARG A 15 0.65 -8.67 12.49
C ARG A 15 0.39 -8.94 13.98
N GLN A 16 1.10 -8.26 14.87
CA GLN A 16 0.82 -8.34 16.31
C GLN A 16 -0.57 -7.77 16.66
N GLN A 17 -0.97 -6.68 16.01
CA GLN A 17 -2.29 -6.07 16.21
C GLN A 17 -3.43 -6.87 15.55
N PHE A 18 -3.14 -7.52 14.42
CA PHE A 18 -4.07 -8.31 13.62
C PHE A 18 -3.52 -9.73 13.36
N PRO A 19 -3.47 -10.59 14.40
CA PRO A 19 -2.80 -11.89 14.33
C PRO A 19 -3.61 -12.95 13.57
N ASN A 20 -4.89 -12.69 13.31
CA ASN A 20 -5.79 -13.63 12.66
C ASN A 20 -5.50 -13.76 11.16
N GLY A 21 -5.91 -14.90 10.60
CA GLY A 21 -5.71 -15.22 9.19
C GLY A 21 -4.35 -15.86 8.91
N LYS A 22 -4.30 -16.70 7.88
CA LYS A 22 -3.17 -17.59 7.58
C LYS A 22 -2.75 -17.56 6.10
N LYS A 23 -3.47 -16.87 5.25
CA LYS A 23 -3.22 -16.83 3.80
C LYS A 23 -2.91 -15.41 3.36
N CYS A 24 -1.78 -15.24 2.69
CA CYS A 24 -1.29 -13.95 2.21
C CYS A 24 -1.09 -13.96 0.69
N ALA A 25 -1.63 -12.97 0.01
CA ALA A 25 -1.27 -12.65 -1.37
C ALA A 25 -0.28 -11.49 -1.39
N VAL A 26 0.74 -11.60 -2.22
CA VAL A 26 1.71 -10.55 -2.48
C VAL A 26 1.65 -10.19 -3.95
N LEU A 27 1.28 -8.95 -4.25
CA LEU A 27 1.29 -8.44 -5.61
C LEU A 27 2.72 -8.11 -6.00
N GLY A 28 3.13 -8.59 -7.16
CA GLY A 28 4.48 -8.51 -7.69
C GLY A 28 5.36 -9.73 -7.38
N ASN A 29 6.40 -9.91 -8.18
CA ASN A 29 7.48 -10.87 -7.93
C ASN A 29 8.39 -10.29 -6.85
N CYS A 30 7.89 -10.34 -5.61
CA CYS A 30 8.47 -9.69 -4.45
C CYS A 30 9.87 -10.21 -4.15
N THR A 31 10.85 -9.29 -4.10
CA THR A 31 12.17 -9.58 -3.56
C THR A 31 12.16 -9.31 -2.06
N PHE A 32 12.56 -10.28 -1.26
CA PHE A 32 12.72 -10.12 0.19
C PHE A 32 14.18 -9.78 0.47
N TYR A 33 14.43 -8.72 1.22
CA TYR A 33 15.80 -8.33 1.58
C TYR A 33 15.85 -7.61 2.92
N GLY A 34 17.06 -7.45 3.45
CA GLY A 34 17.32 -6.69 4.67
C GLY A 34 17.36 -7.53 5.94
N PHE A 35 16.65 -8.67 6.00
CA PHE A 35 16.63 -9.53 7.19
C PHE A 35 17.38 -10.85 6.97
N GLU A 36 17.73 -11.54 8.08
CA GLU A 36 18.46 -12.80 8.04
C GLU A 36 17.70 -13.85 7.23
N ASN A 37 18.39 -14.52 6.28
CA ASN A 37 17.80 -15.51 5.38
C ASN A 37 16.58 -15.00 4.58
N ALA A 38 16.59 -13.71 4.20
CA ALA A 38 15.47 -13.08 3.50
C ALA A 38 15.00 -13.89 2.29
N SER A 39 13.80 -14.46 2.43
CA SER A 39 13.14 -15.31 1.45
C SER A 39 11.63 -15.28 1.69
N LYS A 40 10.86 -15.75 0.70
CA LYS A 40 9.41 -15.89 0.84
C LYS A 40 9.04 -16.85 1.98
N GLU A 41 9.79 -17.94 2.14
CA GLU A 41 9.55 -18.92 3.21
C GLU A 41 9.87 -18.36 4.59
N GLU A 42 10.96 -17.62 4.73
CA GLU A 42 11.27 -16.98 6.02
C GLU A 42 10.26 -15.88 6.35
N PHE A 43 9.85 -15.07 5.36
CA PHE A 43 8.76 -14.10 5.53
C PHE A 43 7.46 -14.78 5.99
N LYS A 44 7.06 -15.86 5.32
CA LYS A 44 5.87 -16.67 5.67
C LYS A 44 5.92 -17.11 7.13
N LYS A 45 7.07 -17.64 7.57
CA LYS A 45 7.30 -18.09 8.94
C LYS A 45 7.24 -16.94 9.95
N LEU A 46 7.96 -15.85 9.71
CA LEU A 46 7.99 -14.67 10.60
C LEU A 46 6.61 -14.04 10.76
N MET A 47 5.84 -13.97 9.68
CA MET A 47 4.48 -13.46 9.69
C MET A 47 3.44 -14.49 10.15
N ASN A 48 3.85 -15.73 10.46
CA ASN A 48 2.95 -16.80 10.91
C ASN A 48 1.79 -17.07 9.93
N PHE A 49 2.08 -17.08 8.63
CA PHE A 49 1.17 -17.51 7.57
C PHE A 49 1.42 -18.98 7.22
N ASP A 50 0.36 -19.67 6.79
CA ASP A 50 0.45 -21.03 6.27
C ASP A 50 0.74 -20.99 4.76
N GLU A 51 0.17 -20.01 4.05
CA GLU A 51 0.32 -19.79 2.62
C GLU A 51 0.74 -18.34 2.31
N VAL A 52 1.76 -18.18 1.45
CA VAL A 52 2.15 -16.90 0.84
C VAL A 52 2.28 -17.11 -0.66
N HIS A 53 1.46 -16.41 -1.43
CA HIS A 53 1.43 -16.51 -2.90
C HIS A 53 1.81 -15.19 -3.57
N THR A 54 2.73 -15.22 -4.54
CA THR A 54 3.09 -14.04 -5.36
C THR A 54 2.37 -14.03 -6.70
N PHE A 55 2.02 -12.82 -7.18
CA PHE A 55 1.28 -12.60 -8.43
C PHE A 55 1.98 -11.55 -9.29
N ASP A 56 2.47 -11.89 -10.48
CA ASP A 56 3.14 -10.94 -11.37
C ASP A 56 3.07 -11.41 -12.82
N ILE A 57 3.22 -10.51 -13.79
CA ILE A 57 3.37 -10.87 -15.21
C ILE A 57 4.81 -11.28 -15.54
N ASN A 58 5.78 -10.85 -14.73
CA ASN A 58 7.21 -11.00 -14.93
C ASN A 58 7.89 -11.78 -13.80
N GLY A 59 9.10 -12.28 -14.08
CA GLY A 59 9.89 -13.06 -13.14
C GLY A 59 9.35 -14.47 -12.91
N THR A 60 9.45 -14.93 -11.67
CA THR A 60 9.10 -16.29 -11.21
C THR A 60 8.09 -16.25 -10.05
N PRO A 61 6.91 -15.63 -10.22
CA PRO A 61 5.87 -15.64 -9.20
C PRO A 61 5.20 -17.02 -9.09
N ASP A 62 4.45 -17.25 -8.01
CA ASP A 62 3.62 -18.46 -7.89
C ASP A 62 2.51 -18.49 -8.94
N TYR A 63 1.94 -17.31 -9.24
CA TYR A 63 0.94 -17.12 -10.29
C TYR A 63 1.41 -16.07 -11.29
N LYS A 64 1.72 -16.53 -12.52
CA LYS A 64 2.16 -15.67 -13.62
C LYS A 64 0.97 -15.19 -14.45
N LEU A 65 0.52 -13.95 -14.21
CA LEU A 65 -0.70 -13.37 -14.82
C LEU A 65 -0.66 -11.84 -14.84
N ASP A 66 -1.54 -11.21 -15.63
CA ASP A 66 -1.74 -9.77 -15.60
C ASP A 66 -2.76 -9.40 -14.51
N LEU A 67 -2.33 -8.60 -13.53
CA LEU A 67 -3.18 -8.13 -12.43
C LEU A 67 -4.22 -7.07 -12.86
N GLN A 68 -4.13 -6.57 -14.09
CA GLN A 68 -5.10 -5.65 -14.67
C GLN A 68 -6.31 -6.40 -15.26
N GLU A 69 -6.19 -7.71 -15.49
CA GLU A 69 -7.28 -8.56 -15.96
C GLU A 69 -8.06 -9.18 -14.78
N PRO A 70 -9.35 -9.51 -14.95
CA PRO A 70 -10.10 -10.23 -13.93
C PRO A 70 -9.41 -11.54 -13.54
N LEU A 71 -9.21 -11.73 -12.23
CA LEU A 71 -8.62 -12.96 -11.72
C LEU A 71 -9.62 -14.12 -11.70
N ASN A 72 -9.10 -15.35 -11.72
CA ASN A 72 -9.92 -16.55 -11.57
C ASN A 72 -10.67 -16.53 -10.24
N GLU A 73 -11.95 -16.91 -10.26
CA GLU A 73 -12.84 -16.90 -9.09
C GLU A 73 -12.33 -17.72 -7.90
N LYS A 74 -11.43 -18.69 -8.12
CA LYS A 74 -10.79 -19.45 -7.03
C LYS A 74 -10.03 -18.57 -6.02
N PHE A 75 -9.64 -17.35 -6.44
CA PHE A 75 -8.96 -16.41 -5.57
C PHE A 75 -9.93 -15.50 -4.80
N ASN A 76 -11.22 -15.48 -5.15
CA ASN A 76 -12.19 -14.62 -4.50
C ASN A 76 -12.37 -15.04 -3.03
N ASN A 77 -12.33 -14.07 -2.11
CA ASN A 77 -12.50 -14.27 -0.67
C ASN A 77 -11.51 -15.32 -0.09
N TYR A 78 -10.33 -15.48 -0.69
CA TYR A 78 -9.38 -16.54 -0.35
C TYR A 78 -8.30 -16.09 0.63
N TYR A 79 -7.86 -14.84 0.54
CA TYR A 79 -6.69 -14.35 1.28
C TYR A 79 -7.12 -13.51 2.49
N ASP A 80 -6.46 -13.75 3.62
CA ASP A 80 -6.64 -12.94 4.82
C ASP A 80 -5.90 -11.61 4.73
N TRP A 81 -4.75 -11.63 4.04
CA TRP A 81 -3.90 -10.47 3.82
C TRP A 81 -3.58 -10.32 2.34
N VAL A 82 -3.65 -9.10 1.83
CA VAL A 82 -3.14 -8.74 0.50
C VAL A 82 -2.10 -7.64 0.65
N LEU A 83 -0.89 -7.87 0.13
CA LEU A 83 0.23 -6.95 0.17
C LEU A 83 0.54 -6.45 -1.23
N ASP A 84 0.43 -5.15 -1.47
CA ASP A 84 0.94 -4.49 -2.66
C ASP A 84 2.33 -3.93 -2.35
N VAL A 85 3.39 -4.58 -2.86
CA VAL A 85 4.80 -4.22 -2.57
C VAL A 85 5.43 -3.38 -3.68
N GLY A 86 4.65 -2.43 -4.21
CA GLY A 86 5.06 -1.51 -5.27
C GLY A 86 4.59 -1.93 -6.65
N THR A 87 3.50 -2.70 -6.75
CA THR A 87 2.93 -3.15 -8.03
C THR A 87 1.97 -2.13 -8.59
N LEU A 88 1.08 -1.59 -7.74
CA LEU A 88 -0.06 -0.81 -8.20
C LEU A 88 0.37 0.44 -9.01
N TYR A 89 1.46 1.12 -8.63
CA TYR A 89 1.91 2.32 -9.34
C TYR A 89 2.53 2.02 -10.73
N CYS A 90 2.86 0.76 -11.01
CA CYS A 90 3.39 0.30 -12.29
C CYS A 90 2.30 -0.21 -13.25
N CYS A 91 1.07 -0.42 -12.78
CA CYS A 91 -0.06 -0.84 -13.61
C CYS A 91 -0.75 0.40 -14.21
N PHE A 92 -1.15 0.33 -15.48
CA PHE A 92 -1.86 1.42 -16.12
C PHE A 92 -3.30 1.50 -15.60
N ASP A 93 -4.03 0.38 -15.65
CA ASP A 93 -5.37 0.26 -15.07
C ASP A 93 -5.31 -0.13 -13.58
N VAL A 94 -5.00 0.86 -12.74
CA VAL A 94 -4.97 0.70 -11.28
C VAL A 94 -6.33 0.35 -10.67
N VAL A 95 -7.43 0.70 -11.35
CA VAL A 95 -8.79 0.45 -10.86
C VAL A 95 -9.10 -1.04 -10.93
N SER A 96 -8.73 -1.70 -12.02
CA SER A 96 -8.88 -3.15 -12.15
C SER A 96 -8.01 -3.93 -11.16
N VAL A 97 -6.78 -3.47 -10.92
CA VAL A 97 -5.92 -4.04 -9.86
C VAL A 97 -6.58 -3.91 -8.48
N TRP A 98 -7.16 -2.74 -8.14
CA TRP A 98 -7.88 -2.59 -6.88
C TRP A 98 -9.10 -3.49 -6.75
N LYS A 99 -9.88 -3.67 -7.83
CA LYS A 99 -11.00 -4.62 -7.82
C LYS A 99 -10.50 -6.02 -7.49
N ASN A 100 -9.39 -6.44 -8.10
CA ASN A 100 -8.77 -7.72 -7.82
C ASN A 100 -8.30 -7.83 -6.37
N VAL A 101 -7.64 -6.80 -5.82
CA VAL A 101 -7.27 -6.74 -4.39
C VAL A 101 -8.49 -6.94 -3.49
N LEU A 102 -9.58 -6.21 -3.74
CA LEU A 102 -10.79 -6.32 -2.94
C LEU A 102 -11.50 -7.67 -3.10
N ASN A 103 -11.49 -8.25 -4.30
CA ASN A 103 -12.07 -9.57 -4.56
C ASN A 103 -11.27 -10.68 -3.89
N MET A 104 -9.93 -10.61 -3.92
CA MET A 104 -9.03 -11.60 -3.31
C MET A 104 -9.14 -11.65 -1.79
N LEU A 105 -9.33 -10.48 -1.18
CA LEU A 105 -9.34 -10.32 0.27
C LEU A 105 -10.64 -10.83 0.87
N ASN A 106 -10.51 -11.55 1.98
CA ASN A 106 -11.65 -12.05 2.72
C ASN A 106 -12.45 -10.97 3.48
N GLU A 107 -13.59 -11.37 4.05
CA GLU A 107 -14.57 -10.47 4.68
C GLU A 107 -14.01 -9.61 5.83
N THR A 108 -12.97 -10.08 6.52
CA THR A 108 -12.35 -9.38 7.66
C THR A 108 -10.85 -9.11 7.47
N GLY A 109 -10.40 -9.17 6.22
CA GLY A 109 -8.98 -9.18 5.88
C GLY A 109 -8.30 -7.82 6.00
N CYS A 110 -6.98 -7.84 5.90
CA CYS A 110 -6.14 -6.65 5.92
C CYS A 110 -5.44 -6.43 4.58
N ILE A 111 -5.26 -5.16 4.20
CA ILE A 111 -4.47 -4.79 3.02
C ILE A 111 -3.34 -3.88 3.46
N TRP A 112 -2.15 -4.12 2.92
CA TRP A 112 -1.04 -3.19 3.02
C TRP A 112 -0.57 -2.78 1.63
N HIS A 113 -0.37 -1.48 1.44
CA HIS A 113 0.29 -0.93 0.26
C HIS A 113 1.64 -0.36 0.65
N GLN A 114 2.63 -0.58 -0.21
CA GLN A 114 3.86 0.19 -0.34
C GLN A 114 3.93 0.66 -1.78
N THR A 115 3.94 1.97 -2.00
CA THR A 115 3.79 2.55 -3.33
C THR A 115 4.62 3.81 -3.52
N ASN A 116 4.59 4.37 -4.72
CA ASN A 116 5.26 5.63 -5.08
C ASN A 116 4.44 6.83 -4.58
N LEU A 117 5.01 7.63 -3.69
CA LEU A 117 4.46 8.96 -3.34
C LEU A 117 4.85 9.98 -4.40
N VAL A 118 6.15 10.10 -4.69
CA VAL A 118 6.69 11.00 -5.73
C VAL A 118 8.12 10.60 -6.12
N GLY A 119 8.49 10.87 -7.37
CA GLY A 119 9.89 10.91 -7.80
C GLY A 119 10.51 9.55 -8.16
N HIS A 120 9.71 8.49 -8.29
CA HIS A 120 10.15 7.20 -8.85
C HIS A 120 10.16 7.22 -10.39
N PHE A 121 10.84 8.20 -11.00
CA PHE A 121 10.88 8.36 -12.46
C PHE A 121 11.44 7.12 -13.16
N GLY A 122 10.80 6.71 -14.25
CA GLY A 122 11.17 5.52 -15.04
C GLY A 122 10.80 4.17 -14.41
N ARG A 123 10.14 4.15 -13.24
CA ARG A 123 9.75 2.91 -12.56
C ARG A 123 8.28 2.56 -12.67
N GLY A 124 7.39 3.53 -12.87
CA GLY A 124 5.95 3.30 -12.99
C GLY A 124 5.22 4.52 -13.52
N PHE A 125 3.90 4.37 -13.72
CA PHE A 125 3.05 5.36 -14.35
C PHE A 125 2.51 6.40 -13.36
N TRP A 126 2.31 5.99 -12.11
CA TRP A 126 1.55 6.79 -11.15
C TRP A 126 2.39 7.22 -9.93
N ALA A 127 2.09 8.41 -9.45
CA ALA A 127 2.40 8.87 -8.10
C ALA A 127 1.07 8.94 -7.35
N LEU A 128 0.96 8.28 -6.19
CA LEU A 128 -0.31 8.13 -5.49
C LEU A 128 -0.37 9.07 -4.28
N SER A 129 -1.45 9.85 -4.20
CA SER A 129 -1.71 10.79 -3.12
C SER A 129 -2.24 10.07 -1.87
N PRO A 130 -1.89 10.52 -0.64
CA PRO A 130 -2.54 10.05 0.59
C PRO A 130 -4.09 10.17 0.55
N SER A 131 -4.63 11.22 -0.09
CA SER A 131 -6.09 11.42 -0.21
C SER A 131 -6.79 10.27 -0.90
N LEU A 132 -6.13 9.66 -1.89
CA LEU A 132 -6.66 8.52 -2.63
C LEU A 132 -6.92 7.33 -1.71
N PHE A 133 -5.97 7.04 -0.82
CA PHE A 133 -6.12 5.97 0.17
C PHE A 133 -7.20 6.31 1.19
N ASN A 134 -7.24 7.55 1.67
CA ASN A 134 -8.29 8.02 2.57
C ASN A 134 -9.68 7.79 1.99
N GLU A 135 -9.93 8.29 0.79
CA GLU A 135 -11.28 8.29 0.22
C GLU A 135 -11.67 6.94 -0.37
N PHE A 136 -10.74 6.23 -1.01
CA PHE A 136 -11.01 4.91 -1.57
C PHE A 136 -11.43 3.93 -0.47
N TYR A 137 -10.65 3.85 0.61
CA TYR A 137 -10.90 2.86 1.65
C TYR A 137 -12.12 3.20 2.51
N LEU A 138 -12.38 4.48 2.78
CA LEU A 138 -13.63 4.89 3.43
C LEU A 138 -14.86 4.56 2.57
N SER A 139 -14.79 4.81 1.25
CA SER A 139 -15.89 4.52 0.31
C SER A 139 -16.17 3.02 0.21
N ASN A 140 -15.15 2.17 0.38
CA ASN A 140 -15.27 0.71 0.31
C ASN A 140 -15.39 0.03 1.69
N LYS A 141 -15.74 0.77 2.74
CA LYS A 141 -15.97 0.25 4.11
C LYS A 141 -14.76 -0.46 4.74
N PHE A 142 -13.62 0.21 4.67
CA PHE A 142 -12.42 -0.13 5.42
C PHE A 142 -12.14 0.91 6.51
N GLU A 143 -11.48 0.44 7.56
CA GLU A 143 -10.82 1.27 8.55
C GLU A 143 -9.36 1.47 8.14
N ILE A 144 -8.91 2.72 8.14
CA ILE A 144 -7.52 3.07 7.89
C ILE A 144 -6.79 3.05 9.22
N ILE A 145 -5.91 2.07 9.37
CA ILE A 145 -5.14 1.88 10.60
C ILE A 145 -3.95 2.82 10.63
N GLU A 146 -3.23 2.93 9.51
CA GLU A 146 -2.06 3.78 9.43
C GLU A 146 -1.73 4.19 7.99
N LEU A 147 -1.30 5.44 7.83
CA LEU A 147 -0.69 5.97 6.61
C LEU A 147 0.71 6.46 6.97
N ASN A 148 1.69 6.12 6.15
CA ASN A 148 3.08 6.54 6.35
C ASN A 148 3.73 6.98 5.05
N TYR A 149 4.79 7.76 5.15
CA TYR A 149 5.72 8.03 4.06
C TYR A 149 7.14 7.64 4.48
N LEU A 150 8.00 7.42 3.51
CA LEU A 150 9.44 7.32 3.73
C LEU A 150 10.20 8.00 2.59
N PHE A 151 11.44 8.36 2.88
CA PHE A 151 12.40 8.79 1.87
C PHE A 151 13.39 7.66 1.61
N LYS A 152 13.76 7.39 0.36
CA LYS A 152 14.84 6.43 0.04
C LYS A 152 16.25 7.02 0.14
N SER A 153 16.35 8.30 0.48
CA SER A 153 17.60 9.02 0.66
C SER A 153 17.52 9.98 1.85
N GLY A 154 18.66 10.55 2.25
CA GLY A 154 18.75 11.49 3.36
C GLY A 154 18.95 10.84 4.73
N LYS A 155 18.86 11.65 5.78
CA LYS A 155 19.18 11.23 7.16
C LYS A 155 18.18 10.20 7.72
N ASN A 156 16.90 10.35 7.39
CA ASN A 156 15.82 9.44 7.78
C ASN A 156 15.52 8.40 6.69
N LYS A 157 16.53 7.99 5.91
CA LYS A 157 16.33 7.04 4.82
C LYS A 157 15.66 5.77 5.32
N GLU A 158 14.71 5.28 4.55
CA GLU A 158 13.95 4.04 4.76
C GLU A 158 13.10 4.01 6.05
N LEU A 159 13.13 5.04 6.89
CA LEU A 159 12.29 5.11 8.08
C LEU A 159 10.87 5.53 7.72
N TRP A 160 9.90 4.66 8.03
CA TRP A 160 8.47 4.96 7.91
C TRP A 160 8.06 6.02 8.93
N GLN A 161 7.48 7.12 8.44
CA GLN A 161 7.01 8.26 9.23
C GLN A 161 5.52 8.45 9.03
N LYS A 162 4.77 8.65 10.12
CA LYS A 162 3.31 8.73 10.07
C LYS A 162 2.82 9.97 9.35
N ILE A 163 1.79 9.77 8.52
CA ILE A 163 0.92 10.84 8.04
C ILE A 163 -0.27 10.91 9.00
N PRO A 164 -0.55 12.05 9.63
CA PRO A 164 -1.72 12.19 10.50
C PRO A 164 -3.02 11.91 9.75
N SER A 165 -3.96 11.23 10.42
CA SER A 165 -5.29 10.98 9.88
C SER A 165 -5.98 12.28 9.50
N ASN A 166 -6.77 12.27 8.40
CA ASN A 166 -7.50 13.42 7.87
C ASN A 166 -6.63 14.61 7.43
N CYS A 167 -5.31 14.45 7.31
CA CYS A 167 -4.43 15.46 6.74
C CYS A 167 -4.07 15.10 5.29
N ASN A 168 -4.57 15.89 4.34
CA ASN A 168 -4.38 15.66 2.91
C ASN A 168 -3.38 16.62 2.26
N TYR A 169 -3.00 17.70 2.95
CA TYR A 169 -2.17 18.76 2.40
C TYR A 169 -0.79 18.77 3.05
N ILE A 170 0.26 18.85 2.25
CA ILE A 170 1.62 19.03 2.78
C ILE A 170 1.77 20.48 3.22
N ASN A 171 2.24 20.70 4.45
CA ASN A 171 2.48 22.02 5.03
C ASN A 171 3.96 22.43 4.96
N ASN A 172 4.88 21.47 5.13
CA ASN A 172 6.32 21.71 5.06
C ASN A 172 7.09 20.43 4.67
N CYS A 173 8.27 20.61 4.07
CA CYS A 173 9.28 19.58 3.84
C CYS A 173 10.66 20.18 4.13
N ASP A 174 11.41 19.58 5.06
CA ASP A 174 12.78 20.00 5.43
C ASP A 174 13.87 19.06 4.86
N GLY A 175 13.48 18.17 3.95
CA GLY A 175 14.35 17.13 3.39
C GLY A 175 14.52 15.89 4.28
N GLN A 176 13.95 15.87 5.49
CA GLN A 176 13.98 14.74 6.43
C GLN A 176 12.58 14.31 6.88
N THR A 177 11.65 15.26 6.94
CA THR A 177 10.27 15.09 7.38
C THR A 177 9.31 15.86 6.45
N LEU A 178 8.10 15.34 6.36
CA LEU A 178 6.91 16.01 5.85
C LEU A 178 5.98 16.30 7.01
N THR A 179 5.47 17.52 7.06
CA THR A 179 4.34 17.87 7.93
C THR A 179 3.09 18.06 7.10
N PHE A 180 1.95 17.70 7.68
CA PHE A 180 0.67 17.71 6.98
C PHE A 180 -0.36 18.56 7.71
N SER A 181 -1.32 19.08 6.94
CA SER A 181 -2.44 19.89 7.39
C SER A 181 -3.77 19.29 6.91
N SER A 182 -4.80 19.43 7.73
CA SER A 182 -6.19 19.13 7.38
C SER A 182 -6.83 20.22 6.53
N ASN A 183 -6.30 21.45 6.61
CA ASN A 183 -6.69 22.58 5.77
C ASN A 183 -5.76 22.74 4.57
N ASN A 184 -6.22 23.46 3.56
CA ASN A 184 -5.42 23.85 2.41
C ASN A 184 -4.05 24.39 2.79
N SER A 185 -3.08 24.11 1.93
CA SER A 185 -1.70 24.55 2.08
C SER A 185 -1.19 25.22 0.82
N THR A 186 -0.46 26.32 1.00
CA THR A 186 0.27 27.01 -0.07
C THR A 186 1.71 26.52 -0.18
N PHE A 187 2.04 25.34 0.34
CA PHE A 187 3.36 24.75 0.18
C PHE A 187 3.69 24.57 -1.32
N ARG A 188 4.88 25.00 -1.73
CA ARG A 188 5.36 24.99 -3.14
C ARG A 188 6.81 24.53 -3.30
N THR A 189 7.46 24.04 -2.23
CA THR A 189 8.86 23.59 -2.33
C THR A 189 8.95 22.11 -2.69
N GLY A 190 10.15 21.65 -3.02
CA GLY A 190 10.40 20.28 -3.47
C GLY A 190 10.25 19.24 -2.35
N ILE A 191 9.83 18.03 -2.75
CA ILE A 191 9.89 16.82 -1.94
C ILE A 191 11.02 15.96 -2.51
N ASN A 192 11.71 15.20 -1.66
CA ASN A 192 12.77 14.30 -2.11
C ASN A 192 12.25 13.30 -3.16
N ASN A 193 13.03 13.08 -4.21
CA ASN A 193 12.74 11.98 -5.14
C ASN A 193 12.84 10.62 -4.44
N ASP A 194 12.27 9.61 -5.09
CA ASP A 194 12.16 8.27 -4.53
C ASP A 194 11.47 8.26 -3.14
N SER A 195 10.43 9.07 -2.99
CA SER A 195 9.57 9.05 -1.80
C SER A 195 8.51 7.98 -1.96
N SER A 196 8.34 7.15 -0.93
CA SER A 196 7.34 6.09 -0.91
C SER A 196 6.23 6.38 0.08
N LEU A 197 5.06 5.82 -0.17
CA LEU A 197 3.88 5.87 0.69
C LEU A 197 3.54 4.46 1.13
N SER A 198 3.07 4.29 2.36
CA SER A 198 2.37 3.07 2.76
C SER A 198 1.03 3.34 3.40
N CYS A 199 0.11 2.40 3.22
CA CYS A 199 -1.23 2.44 3.78
C CYS A 199 -1.58 1.04 4.30
N PHE A 200 -1.97 0.94 5.57
CA PHE A 200 -2.49 -0.28 6.16
C PHE A 200 -3.95 -0.10 6.53
N VAL A 201 -4.79 -1.01 6.07
CA VAL A 201 -6.24 -0.95 6.26
C VAL A 201 -6.81 -2.30 6.65
N LYS A 202 -7.95 -2.27 7.34
CA LYS A 202 -8.72 -3.45 7.72
C LYS A 202 -10.14 -3.34 7.15
N ARG A 203 -10.62 -4.45 6.57
CA ARG A 203 -12.02 -4.51 6.09
C ARG A 203 -12.98 -4.52 7.27
N ILE A 204 -13.99 -3.65 7.21
CA ILE A 204 -15.09 -3.62 8.17
C ILE A 204 -16.32 -4.32 7.59
N GLN A 205 -16.58 -4.13 6.29
CA GLN A 205 -17.73 -4.72 5.61
C GLN A 205 -17.41 -4.97 4.13
N VAL A 206 -17.98 -6.04 3.57
CA VAL A 206 -17.99 -6.25 2.11
C VAL A 206 -19.11 -5.42 1.49
N VAL A 207 -18.75 -4.57 0.53
CA VAL A 207 -19.69 -3.77 -0.26
C VAL A 207 -19.35 -3.87 -1.76
N PRO A 208 -20.29 -3.58 -2.67
CA PRO A 208 -19.94 -3.42 -4.08
C PRO A 208 -18.82 -2.40 -4.26
N PHE A 209 -17.90 -2.70 -5.19
CA PHE A 209 -16.77 -1.81 -5.48
C PHE A 209 -17.26 -0.39 -5.76
N THR A 210 -16.78 0.55 -4.96
CA THR A 210 -17.19 1.95 -5.01
C THR A 210 -15.99 2.81 -5.39
N LYS A 211 -16.14 3.62 -6.43
CA LYS A 211 -15.12 4.61 -6.81
C LYS A 211 -15.19 5.80 -5.83
N PRO A 212 -14.05 6.32 -5.34
CA PRO A 212 -14.06 7.45 -4.43
C PRO A 212 -14.51 8.72 -5.16
N ILE A 213 -15.23 9.57 -4.43
CA ILE A 213 -15.48 10.96 -4.81
C ILE A 213 -14.41 11.79 -4.10
N PRO A 214 -13.79 12.80 -4.75
CA PRO A 214 -12.75 13.62 -4.15
C PRO A 214 -13.32 14.61 -3.11
N GLU A 215 -13.82 14.10 -1.99
CA GLU A 215 -14.40 14.87 -0.90
C GLU A 215 -13.46 15.94 -0.35
N HIS A 216 -12.17 15.64 -0.25
CA HIS A 216 -11.16 16.61 0.19
C HIS A 216 -11.17 17.86 -0.69
N TYR A 217 -11.29 17.67 -2.01
CA TYR A 217 -11.34 18.76 -2.97
C TYR A 217 -12.68 19.51 -2.92
N ILE A 218 -13.79 18.79 -2.72
CA ILE A 218 -15.12 19.40 -2.58
C ILE A 218 -15.19 20.27 -1.31
N LYS A 219 -14.66 19.79 -0.18
CA LYS A 219 -14.67 20.52 1.11
C LYS A 219 -13.93 21.85 1.04
N THR A 220 -12.96 21.97 0.14
CA THR A 220 -12.14 23.18 -0.01
C THR A 220 -12.54 24.03 -1.21
N ASN A 221 -13.65 23.69 -1.88
CA ASN A 221 -14.08 24.32 -3.14
C ASN A 221 -12.99 24.33 -4.22
N GLY A 222 -12.15 23.31 -4.23
CA GLY A 222 -11.07 23.14 -5.19
C GLY A 222 -9.90 24.11 -5.06
N ILE A 223 -9.87 24.88 -3.98
CA ILE A 223 -8.75 25.72 -3.56
C ILE A 223 -7.75 24.87 -2.78
#